data_AF-A0A376KRJ4-F1
#
_entry.id   AF-A0A376KRJ4-F1
#
_cell.length_a   1.000
_cell.length_b   1.000
_cell.length_c   1.000
_cell.angle_alpha   90.00
_cell.angle_beta   90.00
_cell.angle_gamma   90.00
#
_symmetry.space_group_name_H-M   'P 1'
#
loop_
_entity.id
_entity.type
_entity.pdbx_description
1 polymer ?
#
loop_
_entity_poly.entity_id
_entity_poly.type
_entity_poly.pdbx_seq_one_letter_code
_entity_poly.pdbx_strand_id
1 'polypeptide(L)'
;MSDVAETLDPLRLPLQGERLIEASAGTGKTFTIAALYLRLLLGLGGSAAFPRPLTVEELLVVTFTEAATAELRGRIRSNIHELRIACLRETTDNPLYERLLEEIDDKAQAAQWLLLAERQMDEAAVFTIHGFCQRMLNLNAFESGMLFEQQLIEDESLLRYQACADFWRRHCYPLPREIALVVFETWKGPQALLRDINRYLQGEAPVIKAPPPDDETLASRHAQIVARIDTVKTAVARRSG
;
A
#
# COMPACT_ATOMS: atom_id res chain seq x y z
N MET A 1 1.43 -26.69 -1.48
CA MET A 1 0.08 -26.12 -1.67
C MET A 1 -0.46 -26.70 -2.96
N SER A 2 -1.68 -27.25 -2.92
CA SER A 2 -2.39 -27.77 -4.10
C SER A 2 -2.64 -26.65 -5.12
N ASP A 3 -2.66 -26.99 -6.40
CA ASP A 3 -2.81 -26.06 -7.53
C ASP A 3 -4.26 -25.53 -7.69
N VAL A 4 -5.17 -25.99 -6.82
CA VAL A 4 -6.60 -25.64 -6.86
C VAL A 4 -7.02 -25.17 -5.47
N ALA A 5 -7.61 -23.97 -5.42
CA ALA A 5 -8.19 -23.41 -4.19
C ALA A 5 -9.37 -24.26 -3.72
N GLU A 6 -9.40 -24.56 -2.41
CA GLU A 6 -10.51 -25.28 -1.78
C GLU A 6 -11.73 -24.36 -1.57
N THR A 7 -12.93 -24.94 -1.53
CA THR A 7 -14.13 -24.17 -1.17
C THR A 7 -14.04 -23.72 0.29
N LEU A 8 -14.15 -22.41 0.52
CA LEU A 8 -14.03 -21.80 1.83
C LEU A 8 -15.24 -22.10 2.72
N ASP A 9 -15.02 -22.73 3.88
CA ASP A 9 -15.92 -22.64 5.04
C ASP A 9 -15.31 -21.66 6.08
N PRO A 10 -15.88 -20.45 6.25
CA PRO A 10 -15.36 -19.47 7.21
C PRO A 10 -15.28 -19.98 8.65
N LEU A 11 -16.10 -20.96 9.05
CA LEU A 11 -16.12 -21.50 10.42
C LEU A 11 -15.05 -22.56 10.68
N ARG A 12 -14.50 -23.14 9.61
CA ARG A 12 -13.47 -24.19 9.70
C ARG A 12 -12.13 -23.80 9.09
N LEU A 13 -12.01 -22.58 8.54
CA LEU A 13 -10.73 -22.04 8.10
C LEU A 13 -9.73 -22.01 9.28
N PRO A 14 -8.54 -22.63 9.15
CA PRO A 14 -7.54 -22.56 10.20
C PRO A 14 -7.00 -21.13 10.36
N LEU A 15 -7.13 -20.58 11.56
CA LEU A 15 -6.75 -19.21 11.90
C LEU A 15 -5.26 -19.06 12.26
N GLN A 16 -4.45 -20.10 12.05
CA GLN A 16 -3.00 -20.10 12.26
C GLN A 16 -2.26 -20.12 10.92
N GLY A 17 -1.22 -19.29 10.84
CA GLY A 17 -0.32 -19.19 9.69
C GLY A 17 -0.90 -18.35 8.54
N GLU A 18 -0.33 -18.52 7.37
CA GLU A 18 -0.70 -17.76 6.16
C GLU A 18 -1.88 -18.42 5.44
N ARG A 19 -2.88 -17.62 5.08
CA ARG A 19 -4.07 -18.05 4.33
C ARG A 19 -4.34 -17.05 3.22
N LEU A 20 -4.51 -17.55 2.00
CA LEU A 20 -4.96 -16.78 0.86
C LEU A 20 -6.42 -17.14 0.57
N ILE A 21 -7.30 -16.15 0.65
CA ILE A 21 -8.72 -16.32 0.35
C ILE A 21 -9.02 -15.58 -0.95
N GLU A 22 -9.37 -16.32 -2.00
CA GLU A 22 -9.87 -15.75 -3.24
C GLU A 22 -11.35 -15.43 -3.11
N ALA A 23 -11.76 -14.21 -3.47
CA ALA A 23 -13.16 -13.82 -3.41
C ALA A 23 -13.51 -12.85 -4.55
N SER A 24 -14.42 -13.27 -5.41
CA SER A 24 -14.95 -12.50 -6.54
C SER A 24 -16.03 -11.50 -6.12
N ALA A 25 -16.47 -10.63 -7.03
CA ALA A 25 -17.57 -9.71 -6.76
C ALA A 25 -18.83 -10.51 -6.36
N GLY A 26 -19.51 -10.09 -5.28
CA GLY A 26 -20.74 -10.75 -4.81
C GLY A 26 -20.57 -12.05 -4.02
N THR A 27 -19.37 -12.56 -3.80
CA THR A 27 -19.16 -13.86 -3.11
C THR A 27 -19.08 -13.77 -1.57
N GLY A 28 -19.69 -12.75 -0.96
CA GLY A 28 -19.74 -12.65 0.50
C GLY A 28 -18.40 -12.33 1.19
N LYS A 29 -17.50 -11.56 0.55
CA LYS A 29 -16.24 -11.06 1.17
C LYS A 29 -16.47 -10.50 2.57
N THR A 30 -17.45 -9.60 2.67
CA THR A 30 -17.76 -8.90 3.90
C THR A 30 -18.33 -9.83 4.97
N PHE A 31 -19.13 -10.81 4.57
CA PHE A 31 -19.63 -11.88 5.43
C PHE A 31 -18.49 -12.74 5.97
N THR A 32 -17.54 -13.09 5.12
CA THR A 32 -16.36 -13.88 5.49
C THR A 32 -15.52 -13.15 6.52
N ILE A 33 -15.20 -11.86 6.28
CA ILE A 33 -14.42 -11.06 7.23
C ILE A 33 -15.13 -10.98 8.59
N ALA A 34 -16.45 -10.76 8.60
CA ALA A 34 -17.25 -10.75 9.82
C ALA A 34 -17.16 -12.06 10.61
N ALA A 35 -17.33 -13.19 9.93
CA ALA A 35 -17.25 -14.52 10.55
C ALA A 35 -15.86 -14.75 11.15
N LEU A 36 -14.79 -14.45 10.41
CA LEU A 36 -13.41 -14.62 10.90
C LEU A 36 -13.11 -13.72 12.10
N TYR A 37 -13.57 -12.46 12.06
CA TYR A 37 -13.37 -11.50 13.16
C TYR A 37 -14.03 -11.98 14.45
N LEU A 38 -15.29 -12.44 14.37
CA LEU A 38 -16.02 -12.96 15.53
C LEU A 38 -15.38 -14.25 16.08
N ARG A 39 -14.91 -15.13 15.20
CA ARG A 39 -14.17 -16.34 15.61
C ARG A 39 -12.89 -16.01 16.36
N LEU A 40 -12.13 -15.00 15.92
CA LEU A 40 -10.90 -14.59 16.57
C LEU A 40 -11.16 -13.93 17.93
N LEU A 41 -12.22 -13.11 18.05
CA LEU A 41 -12.62 -12.51 19.33
C LEU A 41 -13.01 -13.56 20.37
N LEU A 42 -13.71 -14.60 19.96
CA LEU A 42 -14.29 -15.61 20.85
C LEU A 42 -13.46 -16.89 20.97
N GLY A 43 -12.40 -17.05 20.17
CA GLY A 43 -11.59 -18.27 20.14
C GLY A 43 -12.29 -19.49 19.53
N LEU A 44 -13.16 -19.29 18.54
CA LEU A 44 -14.04 -20.34 17.97
C LEU A 44 -13.40 -21.12 16.80
N GLY A 45 -13.91 -22.33 16.56
CA GLY A 45 -13.53 -23.20 15.44
C GLY A 45 -12.74 -24.45 15.80
N GLY A 46 -12.65 -24.82 17.08
CA GLY A 46 -12.04 -26.09 17.52
C GLY A 46 -10.56 -26.20 17.16
N SER A 47 -10.16 -27.28 16.46
CA SER A 47 -8.77 -27.47 16.02
C SER A 47 -8.29 -26.44 14.98
N ALA A 48 -9.22 -25.71 14.35
CA ALA A 48 -8.94 -24.61 13.43
C ALA A 48 -8.96 -23.22 14.11
N ALA A 49 -9.20 -23.17 15.43
CA ALA A 49 -9.23 -21.92 16.18
C ALA A 49 -7.82 -21.32 16.35
N PHE A 50 -7.78 -20.02 16.64
CA PHE A 50 -6.56 -19.38 17.12
C PHE A 50 -6.29 -19.81 18.58
N PRO A 51 -5.03 -19.91 19.05
CA PRO A 51 -4.70 -20.45 20.37
C PRO A 51 -5.38 -19.78 21.59
N ARG A 52 -5.87 -18.54 21.44
CA ARG A 52 -6.58 -17.78 22.48
C ARG A 52 -7.59 -16.81 21.87
N PRO A 53 -8.59 -16.33 22.61
CA PRO A 53 -9.36 -15.16 22.19
C PRO A 53 -8.45 -13.92 22.07
N LEU A 54 -8.76 -13.06 21.11
CA LEU A 54 -8.05 -11.81 20.82
C LEU A 54 -8.95 -10.60 21.15
N THR A 55 -8.34 -9.47 21.49
CA THR A 55 -9.08 -8.19 21.63
C THR A 55 -9.19 -7.46 20.29
N VAL A 56 -10.04 -6.44 20.21
CA VAL A 56 -10.21 -5.64 18.96
C VAL A 56 -8.94 -4.88 18.54
N GLU A 57 -8.03 -4.60 19.48
CA GLU A 57 -6.74 -3.97 19.22
C GLU A 57 -5.71 -4.97 18.66
N GLU A 58 -5.86 -6.25 18.97
CA GLU A 58 -4.99 -7.34 18.52
C GLU A 58 -5.35 -7.85 17.12
N LEU A 59 -6.51 -7.43 16.59
CA LEU A 59 -7.04 -7.84 15.29
C LEU A 59 -6.74 -6.79 14.22
N LEU A 60 -5.55 -6.89 13.61
CA LEU A 60 -5.15 -5.99 12.52
C LEU A 60 -5.93 -6.27 11.24
N VAL A 61 -6.67 -5.27 10.78
CA VAL A 61 -7.35 -5.28 9.48
C VAL A 61 -6.91 -4.05 8.68
N VAL A 62 -6.35 -4.28 7.49
CA VAL A 62 -5.88 -3.21 6.61
C VAL A 62 -6.64 -3.16 5.28
N THR A 63 -6.90 -1.96 4.77
CA THR A 63 -7.55 -1.76 3.46
C THR A 63 -6.98 -0.53 2.73
N PHE A 64 -7.42 -0.29 1.50
CA PHE A 64 -6.85 0.74 0.62
C PHE A 64 -7.39 2.15 0.88
N THR A 65 -8.66 2.30 1.28
CA THR A 65 -9.33 3.60 1.34
C THR A 65 -9.93 3.88 2.71
N GLU A 66 -9.97 5.16 3.09
CA GLU A 66 -10.60 5.60 4.34
C GLU A 66 -12.11 5.33 4.38
N ALA A 67 -12.77 5.35 3.22
CA ALA A 67 -14.18 4.96 3.13
C ALA A 67 -14.36 3.46 3.48
N ALA A 68 -13.45 2.60 3.00
CA ALA A 68 -13.50 1.17 3.30
C ALA A 68 -13.16 0.87 4.77
N THR A 69 -12.25 1.63 5.41
CA THR A 69 -11.98 1.47 6.85
C THR A 69 -13.22 1.80 7.68
N ALA A 70 -13.87 2.93 7.38
CA ALA A 70 -15.08 3.37 8.08
C ALA A 70 -16.24 2.38 7.89
N GLU A 71 -16.46 1.93 6.65
CA GLU A 71 -17.47 0.90 6.36
C GLU A 71 -17.20 -0.39 7.12
N LEU A 72 -15.95 -0.88 7.07
CA LEU A 72 -15.59 -2.15 7.69
C LEU A 72 -15.69 -2.09 9.22
N ARG A 73 -15.24 -0.98 9.83
CA ARG A 73 -15.37 -0.74 11.27
C ARG A 73 -16.84 -0.70 11.71
N GLY A 74 -17.69 -0.02 10.95
CA GLY A 74 -19.13 0.04 11.21
C GLY A 74 -19.78 -1.35 11.16
N ARG A 75 -19.43 -2.13 10.13
CA ARG A 75 -19.94 -3.50 9.98
C ARG A 75 -19.47 -4.43 11.10
N ILE A 76 -18.19 -4.41 11.44
CA ILE A 76 -17.64 -5.22 12.56
C ILE A 76 -18.38 -4.89 13.86
N ARG A 77 -18.58 -3.59 14.15
CA ARG A 77 -19.34 -3.15 15.33
C ARG A 77 -20.77 -3.71 15.33
N SER A 78 -21.47 -3.65 14.20
CA SER A 78 -22.83 -4.22 14.07
C SER A 78 -22.83 -5.72 14.34
N ASN A 79 -21.91 -6.47 13.75
CA ASN A 79 -21.85 -7.92 13.92
C ASN A 79 -21.54 -8.33 15.37
N ILE A 80 -20.65 -7.60 16.05
CA ILE A 80 -20.36 -7.81 17.48
C ILE A 80 -21.62 -7.57 18.31
N HIS A 81 -22.31 -6.44 18.06
CA HIS A 81 -23.54 -6.09 18.77
C HIS A 81 -24.66 -7.12 18.56
N GLU A 82 -24.88 -7.53 17.32
CA GLU A 82 -25.91 -8.50 16.95
C GLU A 82 -25.62 -9.88 17.54
N LEU A 83 -24.38 -10.36 17.45
CA LEU A 83 -24.01 -11.64 18.07
C LEU A 83 -24.10 -11.56 19.60
N ARG A 84 -23.79 -10.41 20.20
CA ARG A 84 -23.96 -10.20 21.65
C ARG A 84 -25.41 -10.35 22.07
N ILE A 85 -26.34 -9.72 21.33
CA ILE A 85 -27.77 -9.87 21.57
C ILE A 85 -28.21 -11.32 21.37
N ALA A 86 -27.72 -11.98 20.32
CA ALA A 86 -28.00 -13.39 20.05
C ALA A 86 -27.52 -14.29 21.19
N CYS A 87 -26.35 -14.02 21.78
CA CYS A 87 -25.84 -14.75 22.95
C CYS A 87 -26.73 -14.54 24.19
N LEU A 88 -27.22 -13.32 24.42
CA LEU A 88 -28.11 -13.02 25.56
C LEU A 88 -29.50 -13.64 25.40
N ARG A 89 -29.99 -13.78 24.17
CA ARG A 89 -31.28 -14.37 23.85
C ARG A 89 -31.20 -15.89 23.64
N GLU A 90 -30.00 -16.40 23.42
CA GLU A 90 -29.71 -17.77 23.00
C GLU A 90 -30.46 -18.20 21.72
N THR A 91 -30.82 -17.21 20.88
CA THR A 91 -31.54 -17.43 19.63
C THR A 91 -31.29 -16.28 18.65
N THR A 92 -31.38 -16.58 17.35
CA THR A 92 -31.18 -15.64 16.26
C THR A 92 -31.79 -16.15 14.96
N ASP A 93 -32.24 -15.25 14.10
CA ASP A 93 -32.71 -15.57 12.74
C ASP A 93 -31.59 -15.44 11.70
N ASN A 94 -30.38 -15.04 12.10
CA ASN A 94 -29.24 -14.90 11.20
C ASN A 94 -28.46 -16.22 11.11
N PRO A 95 -28.36 -16.85 9.92
CA PRO A 95 -27.71 -18.16 9.77
C PRO A 95 -26.25 -18.22 10.21
N LEU A 96 -25.51 -17.10 10.12
CA LEU A 96 -24.12 -17.07 10.60
C LEU A 96 -24.06 -17.12 12.12
N TYR A 97 -24.90 -16.32 12.77
CA TYR A 97 -24.91 -16.23 14.23
C TYR A 97 -25.47 -17.51 14.84
N GLU A 98 -26.42 -18.16 14.18
CA GLU A 98 -26.94 -19.47 14.58
C GLU A 98 -25.80 -20.49 14.64
N ARG A 99 -25.04 -20.64 13.56
CA ARG A 99 -23.86 -21.54 13.53
C ARG A 99 -22.78 -21.15 14.55
N LEU A 100 -22.58 -19.85 14.82
CA LEU A 100 -21.65 -19.41 15.86
C LEU A 100 -22.16 -19.74 17.27
N LEU A 101 -23.46 -19.58 17.54
CA LEU A 101 -24.07 -19.93 18.83
C LEU A 101 -23.94 -21.43 19.13
N GLU A 102 -24.02 -22.28 18.11
CA GLU A 102 -23.77 -23.72 18.24
C GLU A 102 -22.32 -24.04 18.66
N GLU A 103 -21.34 -23.21 18.26
CA GLU A 103 -19.92 -23.39 18.62
C GLU A 103 -19.52 -22.74 19.95
N ILE A 104 -20.34 -21.83 20.48
CA ILE A 104 -20.05 -21.16 21.75
C ILE A 104 -20.47 -22.06 22.92
N ASP A 105 -19.53 -22.45 23.79
CA ASP A 105 -19.86 -23.24 24.97
C ASP A 105 -20.62 -22.41 26.02
N ASP A 106 -20.06 -21.28 26.44
CA ASP A 106 -20.64 -20.36 27.43
C ASP A 106 -21.11 -19.06 26.76
N LYS A 107 -22.42 -18.97 26.51
CA LYS A 107 -23.05 -17.81 25.85
C LYS A 107 -23.06 -16.57 26.75
N ALA A 108 -23.12 -16.75 28.07
CA ALA A 108 -23.08 -15.64 29.01
C ALA A 108 -21.69 -14.99 29.02
N GLN A 109 -20.63 -15.79 29.05
CA GLN A 109 -19.26 -15.31 28.93
C GLN A 109 -19.00 -14.64 27.57
N ALA A 110 -19.43 -15.27 26.48
CA ALA A 110 -19.31 -14.69 25.14
C ALA A 110 -20.00 -13.32 25.04
N ALA A 111 -21.20 -13.17 25.61
CA ALA A 111 -21.90 -11.89 25.66
C ALA A 111 -21.12 -10.81 26.43
N GLN A 112 -20.40 -11.17 27.50
CA GLN A 112 -19.54 -10.22 28.23
C GLN A 112 -18.31 -9.82 27.41
N TRP A 113 -17.63 -10.78 26.77
CA TRP A 113 -16.48 -10.47 25.90
C TRP A 113 -16.88 -9.60 24.71
N LEU A 114 -18.02 -9.89 24.07
CA LEU A 114 -18.56 -9.07 22.99
C LEU A 114 -18.95 -7.67 23.49
N LEU A 115 -19.46 -7.52 24.72
CA LEU A 115 -19.74 -6.21 25.30
C LEU A 115 -18.47 -5.37 25.46
N LEU A 116 -17.38 -6.00 25.91
CA LEU A 116 -16.09 -5.32 26.06
C LEU A 116 -15.54 -4.92 24.68
N ALA A 117 -15.57 -5.85 23.72
CA ALA A 117 -15.16 -5.58 22.34
C ALA A 117 -15.98 -4.43 21.71
N GLU A 118 -17.31 -4.43 21.89
CA GLU A 118 -18.21 -3.39 21.39
C GLU A 118 -17.83 -2.01 21.93
N ARG A 119 -17.49 -1.91 23.22
CA ARG A 119 -17.06 -0.67 23.88
C ARG A 119 -15.68 -0.20 23.43
N GLN A 120 -14.80 -1.12 23.05
CA GLN A 120 -13.44 -0.83 22.58
C GLN A 120 -13.34 -0.60 21.06
N MET A 121 -14.46 -0.62 20.33
CA MET A 121 -14.43 -0.50 18.87
C MET A 121 -13.84 0.81 18.33
N ASP A 122 -13.72 1.85 19.16
CA ASP A 122 -13.03 3.09 18.78
C ASP A 122 -11.51 2.91 18.69
N GLU A 123 -10.95 1.93 19.40
CA GLU A 123 -9.53 1.56 19.42
C GLU A 123 -9.23 0.35 18.51
N ALA A 124 -10.24 -0.18 17.82
CA ALA A 124 -10.08 -1.34 16.94
C ALA A 124 -9.00 -1.11 15.87
N ALA A 125 -8.15 -2.11 15.65
CA ALA A 125 -7.00 -2.04 14.73
C ALA A 125 -7.41 -2.17 13.25
N VAL A 126 -8.33 -1.32 12.80
CA VAL A 126 -8.83 -1.23 11.42
C VAL A 126 -8.28 0.04 10.77
N PHE A 127 -7.30 -0.11 9.87
CA PHE A 127 -6.54 1.00 9.29
C PHE A 127 -6.51 0.95 7.76
N THR A 128 -6.15 2.07 7.14
CA THR A 128 -5.59 2.02 5.79
C THR A 128 -4.17 1.46 5.83
N ILE A 129 -3.66 0.97 4.70
CA ILE A 129 -2.25 0.53 4.60
C ILE A 129 -1.31 1.64 5.10
N HIS A 130 -1.53 2.88 4.65
CA HIS A 130 -0.73 4.04 5.07
C HIS A 130 -0.90 4.36 6.57
N GLY A 131 -2.14 4.35 7.07
CA GLY A 131 -2.40 4.60 8.49
C GLY A 131 -1.72 3.58 9.41
N PHE A 132 -1.69 2.31 9.02
CA PHE A 132 -0.96 1.28 9.75
C PHE A 132 0.55 1.52 9.73
N CYS A 133 1.14 1.78 8.54
CA CYS A 133 2.57 2.06 8.42
C CYS A 133 2.99 3.28 9.27
N GLN A 134 2.22 4.37 9.22
CA GLN A 134 2.49 5.56 10.02
C GLN A 134 2.42 5.27 11.52
N ARG A 135 1.43 4.50 11.97
CA ARG A 135 1.33 4.07 13.38
C ARG A 135 2.56 3.27 13.80
N MET A 136 3.03 2.33 12.98
CA MET A 136 4.21 1.52 13.28
C MET A 136 5.50 2.35 13.33
N LEU A 137 5.66 3.31 12.41
CA LEU A 137 6.79 4.25 12.41
C LEU A 137 6.81 5.12 13.67
N ASN A 138 5.65 5.62 14.10
CA ASN A 138 5.57 6.44 15.31
C ASN A 138 5.80 5.65 16.60
N LEU A 139 5.29 4.42 16.69
CA LEU A 139 5.48 3.57 17.88
C LEU A 139 6.94 3.12 18.04
N ASN A 140 7.66 2.93 16.92
CA ASN A 140 9.07 2.53 16.88
C ASN A 140 9.94 3.70 16.38
N ALA A 141 9.68 4.91 16.87
CA ALA A 141 10.37 6.13 16.42
C ALA A 141 11.88 6.06 16.66
N PHE A 142 12.31 5.42 17.76
CA PHE A 142 13.73 5.24 18.07
C PHE A 142 14.44 4.32 17.08
N GLU A 143 13.82 3.19 16.73
CA GLU A 143 14.35 2.23 15.77
C GLU A 143 14.31 2.77 14.33
N SER A 144 13.28 3.56 13.99
CA SER A 144 13.10 4.12 12.66
C SER A 144 13.89 5.42 12.40
N GLY A 145 14.43 6.06 13.45
CA GLY A 145 15.10 7.36 13.34
C GLY A 145 14.17 8.50 12.89
N MET A 146 12.85 8.27 12.95
CA MET A 146 11.84 9.20 12.49
C MET A 146 11.62 10.31 13.53
N LEU A 147 11.36 11.52 13.04
CA LEU A 147 10.90 12.62 13.88
C LEU A 147 9.56 12.25 14.53
N PHE A 148 9.39 12.56 15.82
CA PHE A 148 8.13 12.35 16.54
C PHE A 148 6.95 13.10 15.93
N GLU A 149 7.23 14.25 15.30
CA GLU A 149 6.23 15.06 14.59
C GLU A 149 6.49 14.98 13.08
N GLN A 150 5.63 14.26 12.38
CA GLN A 150 5.63 14.20 10.92
C GLN A 150 4.36 14.82 10.36
N GLN A 151 4.51 15.60 9.30
CA GLN A 151 3.39 16.10 8.51
C GLN A 151 3.25 15.26 7.25
N LEU A 152 2.06 14.69 7.06
CA LEU A 152 1.74 13.97 5.83
C LEU A 152 1.57 14.98 4.68
N ILE A 153 2.30 14.77 3.60
CA ILE A 153 2.16 15.54 2.36
C ILE A 153 1.30 14.70 1.42
N GLU A 154 0.03 15.07 1.25
CA GLU A 154 -0.93 14.33 0.42
C GLU A 154 -0.68 14.52 -1.08
N ASP A 155 -0.23 15.71 -1.49
CA ASP A 155 0.11 16.03 -2.87
C ASP A 155 1.56 16.52 -3.01
N GLU A 156 2.41 15.64 -3.52
CA GLU A 156 3.80 15.93 -3.82
C GLU A 156 4.01 16.56 -5.21
N SER A 157 2.95 16.80 -5.99
CA SER A 157 3.05 17.29 -7.38
C SER A 157 3.83 18.59 -7.49
N LEU A 158 3.56 19.55 -6.59
CA LEU A 158 4.24 20.83 -6.54
C LEU A 158 5.71 20.68 -6.16
N LEU A 159 6.02 19.81 -5.20
CA LEU A 159 7.40 19.53 -4.77
C LEU A 159 8.21 18.90 -5.90
N ARG A 160 7.64 17.92 -6.60
CA ARG A 160 8.27 17.29 -7.77
C ARG A 160 8.50 18.30 -8.89
N TYR A 161 7.53 19.17 -9.16
CA TYR A 161 7.69 20.24 -10.13
C TYR A 161 8.79 21.23 -9.74
N GLN A 162 8.83 21.65 -8.47
CA GLN A 162 9.86 22.55 -7.97
C GLN A 162 11.25 21.93 -8.10
N ALA A 163 11.42 20.67 -7.72
CA ALA A 163 12.69 19.94 -7.88
C ALA A 163 13.10 19.83 -9.35
N CYS A 164 12.17 19.54 -10.26
CA CYS A 164 12.44 19.49 -11.70
C CYS A 164 12.81 20.88 -12.26
N ALA A 165 12.14 21.94 -11.82
CA ALA A 165 12.45 23.30 -12.21
C ALA A 165 13.84 23.73 -11.70
N ASP A 166 14.22 23.34 -10.48
CA ASP A 166 15.55 23.60 -9.93
C ASP A 166 16.64 22.84 -10.68
N PHE A 167 16.40 21.57 -11.03
CA PHE A 167 17.28 20.82 -11.92
C PHE A 167 17.47 21.57 -13.25
N TRP A 168 16.38 22.02 -13.87
CA TRP A 168 16.41 22.74 -15.13
C TRP A 168 17.19 24.06 -15.05
N ARG A 169 17.02 24.84 -13.97
CA ARG A 169 17.77 26.08 -13.74
C ARG A 169 19.26 25.81 -13.56
N ARG A 170 19.64 24.77 -12.83
CA ARG A 170 21.05 24.46 -12.55
C ARG A 170 21.76 23.84 -13.74
N HIS A 171 21.07 23.01 -14.52
CA HIS A 171 21.71 22.18 -15.56
C HIS A 171 21.42 22.64 -16.99
N CYS A 172 20.33 23.37 -17.25
CA CYS A 172 19.97 23.80 -18.61
C CYS A 172 20.24 25.28 -18.88
N TYR A 173 20.05 26.18 -17.90
CA TYR A 173 20.31 27.62 -18.09
C TYR A 173 21.78 27.97 -18.41
N PRO A 174 22.81 27.32 -17.81
CA PRO A 174 24.19 27.65 -18.13
C PRO A 174 24.68 27.02 -19.45
N LEU A 175 23.85 26.25 -20.16
CA LEU A 175 24.28 25.57 -21.38
C LEU A 175 24.51 26.56 -22.54
N PRO A 176 25.56 26.35 -23.35
CA PRO A 176 25.75 27.10 -24.57
C PRO A 176 24.62 26.82 -25.55
N ARG A 177 24.31 27.81 -26.41
CA ARG A 177 23.15 27.79 -27.33
C ARG A 177 23.02 26.51 -28.14
N GLU A 178 24.13 25.99 -28.67
CA GLU A 178 24.16 24.76 -29.47
C GLU A 178 23.65 23.53 -28.72
N ILE A 179 24.04 23.37 -27.44
CA ILE A 179 23.57 22.27 -26.59
C ILE A 179 22.15 22.55 -26.10
N ALA A 180 21.86 23.80 -25.73
CA ALA A 180 20.54 24.20 -25.27
C ALA A 180 19.45 23.95 -26.33
N LEU A 181 19.76 24.12 -27.61
CA LEU A 181 18.84 23.80 -28.72
C LEU A 181 18.51 22.31 -28.78
N VAL A 182 19.51 21.42 -28.66
CA VAL A 182 19.29 19.96 -28.63
C VAL A 182 18.40 19.56 -27.46
N VAL A 183 18.65 20.13 -26.27
CA VAL A 183 17.82 19.90 -25.09
C VAL A 183 16.40 20.41 -25.33
N PHE A 184 16.23 21.60 -25.91
CA PHE A 184 14.93 22.22 -26.18
C PHE A 184 14.09 21.44 -27.21
N GLU A 185 14.74 20.85 -28.22
CA GLU A 185 14.08 19.97 -29.20
C GLU A 185 13.53 18.70 -28.55
N THR A 186 14.19 18.21 -27.51
CA THR A 186 13.75 17.03 -26.75
C THR A 186 12.67 17.41 -25.71
N TRP A 187 12.96 18.41 -24.88
CA TRP A 187 12.06 18.90 -23.84
C TRP A 187 12.02 20.43 -23.88
N LYS A 188 10.82 20.98 -24.13
CA LYS A 188 10.61 22.45 -24.20
C LYS A 188 10.78 23.16 -22.86
N GLY A 189 10.92 22.43 -21.75
CA GLY A 189 11.03 22.98 -20.40
C GLY A 189 10.86 21.93 -19.31
N PRO A 190 10.93 22.33 -18.03
CA PRO A 190 10.89 21.42 -16.88
C PRO A 190 9.59 20.61 -16.79
N GLN A 191 8.45 21.17 -17.21
CA GLN A 191 7.17 20.46 -17.23
C GLN A 191 7.21 19.26 -18.20
N ALA A 192 7.83 19.43 -19.37
CA ALA A 192 7.95 18.36 -20.36
C ALA A 192 8.90 17.26 -19.89
N LEU A 193 10.02 17.64 -19.27
CA LEU A 193 10.94 16.71 -18.63
C LEU A 193 10.24 15.91 -17.53
N LEU A 194 9.57 16.60 -16.60
CA LEU A 194 8.87 15.95 -15.49
C LEU A 194 7.84 14.94 -16.01
N ARG A 195 7.04 15.29 -17.03
CA ARG A 195 6.05 14.38 -17.60
C ARG A 195 6.66 13.05 -18.05
N ASP A 196 7.84 13.07 -18.66
CA ASP A 196 8.49 11.87 -19.19
C ASP A 196 9.13 11.02 -18.09
N ILE A 197 9.61 11.65 -17.01
CA ILE A 197 10.30 10.95 -15.92
C ILE A 197 9.42 10.64 -14.70
N ASN A 198 8.24 11.27 -14.56
CA ASN A 198 7.43 11.23 -13.34
C ASN A 198 7.09 9.80 -12.90
N ARG A 199 6.87 8.88 -13.85
CA ARG A 199 6.58 7.47 -13.56
C ARG A 199 7.73 6.72 -12.89
N TYR A 200 8.96 7.19 -13.07
CA TYR A 200 10.16 6.59 -12.47
C TYR A 200 10.56 7.22 -11.14
N LEU A 201 9.95 8.36 -10.80
CA LEU A 201 10.11 9.00 -9.49
C LEU A 201 9.25 8.32 -8.42
N GLN A 202 8.46 7.32 -8.81
CA GLN A 202 7.65 6.49 -7.92
C GLN A 202 8.32 5.13 -7.78
N GLY A 203 8.82 4.82 -6.58
CA GLY A 203 9.43 3.52 -6.28
C GLY A 203 10.93 3.44 -6.59
N GLU A 204 11.37 2.28 -7.10
CA GLU A 204 12.79 2.03 -7.37
C GLU A 204 13.31 2.84 -8.57
N ALA A 205 14.47 3.47 -8.39
CA ALA A 205 15.13 4.22 -9.44
C ALA A 205 15.47 3.31 -10.64
N PRO A 206 15.20 3.74 -11.88
CA PRO A 206 15.46 2.92 -13.05
C PRO A 206 16.98 2.74 -13.24
N VAL A 207 17.38 1.51 -13.57
CA VAL A 207 18.77 1.20 -13.91
C VAL A 207 19.03 1.53 -15.37
N ILE A 208 19.96 2.46 -15.62
CA ILE A 208 20.41 2.80 -16.97
C ILE A 208 21.36 1.69 -17.44
N LYS A 209 20.98 0.94 -18.48
CA LYS A 209 21.76 -0.21 -18.98
C LYS A 209 23.13 0.17 -19.58
N ALA A 210 23.26 1.38 -20.10
CA ALA A 210 24.49 1.90 -20.67
C ALA A 210 24.66 3.36 -20.22
N PRO A 211 25.08 3.59 -18.96
CA PRO A 211 25.26 4.93 -18.45
C PRO A 211 26.45 5.60 -19.15
N PRO A 212 26.42 6.92 -19.36
CA PRO A 212 27.62 7.66 -19.72
C PRO A 212 28.67 7.53 -18.60
N PRO A 213 29.96 7.73 -18.89
CA PRO A 213 31.00 7.85 -17.85
C PRO A 213 30.66 8.96 -16.84
N ASP A 214 31.03 8.79 -15.58
CA ASP A 214 30.68 9.71 -14.49
C ASP A 214 31.23 11.13 -14.68
N ASP A 215 32.34 11.27 -15.41
CA ASP A 215 32.99 12.54 -15.72
C ASP A 215 32.49 13.18 -17.04
N GLU A 216 31.64 12.48 -17.79
CA GLU A 216 31.12 12.97 -19.07
C GLU A 216 30.01 14.00 -18.85
N THR A 217 30.31 15.27 -19.16
CA THR A 217 29.32 16.34 -19.20
C THR A 217 28.66 16.46 -20.58
N LEU A 218 27.46 17.06 -20.65
CA LEU A 218 26.81 17.41 -21.93
C LEU A 218 27.73 18.20 -22.86
N ALA A 219 28.54 19.11 -22.29
CA ALA A 219 29.52 19.89 -23.04
C ALA A 219 30.64 19.04 -23.62
N SER A 220 31.23 18.15 -22.80
CA SER A 220 32.29 17.24 -23.25
C SER A 220 31.79 16.28 -24.34
N ARG A 221 30.58 15.73 -24.17
CA ARG A 221 29.94 14.83 -25.14
C ARG A 221 29.64 15.54 -26.45
N HIS A 222 29.09 16.75 -26.37
CA HIS A 222 28.86 17.59 -27.55
C HIS A 222 30.17 17.81 -28.32
N ALA A 223 31.24 18.24 -27.64
CA ALA A 223 32.54 18.47 -28.26
C ALA A 223 33.11 17.20 -28.94
N GLN A 224 32.99 16.04 -28.30
CA GLN A 224 33.42 14.76 -28.88
C GLN A 224 32.63 14.40 -30.14
N ILE A 225 31.30 14.60 -30.13
CA ILE A 225 30.44 14.33 -31.28
C ILE A 225 30.78 15.27 -32.45
N VAL A 226 30.96 16.57 -32.19
CA VAL A 226 31.34 17.56 -33.22
C VAL A 226 32.70 17.20 -33.83
N ALA A 227 33.71 16.90 -33.02
CA ALA A 227 35.03 16.50 -33.50
C ALA A 227 34.97 15.24 -34.39
N ARG A 228 34.11 14.28 -34.05
CA ARG A 228 33.89 13.07 -34.86
C ARG A 228 33.23 13.39 -36.20
N ILE A 229 32.23 14.28 -36.21
CA ILE A 229 31.56 14.75 -37.43
C ILE A 229 32.57 15.45 -38.35
N ASP A 230 33.40 16.34 -37.82
CA ASP A 230 34.37 17.10 -38.62
C ASP A 230 35.47 16.21 -39.20
N THR A 231 35.88 15.17 -38.47
CA THR A 231 36.80 14.14 -38.97
C THR A 231 36.22 13.43 -40.19
N VAL A 232 34.93 13.06 -40.14
CA VAL A 232 34.24 12.41 -41.26
C VAL A 232 34.09 13.36 -42.45
N LYS A 233 33.66 14.61 -42.22
CA LYS A 233 33.56 15.63 -43.29
C LYS A 233 34.89 15.83 -44.00
N THR A 234 35.99 15.92 -43.25
CA THR A 234 37.34 16.08 -43.81
C THR A 234 37.77 14.86 -44.63
N ALA A 235 37.46 13.65 -44.16
CA ALA A 235 37.76 12.42 -44.88
C ALA A 235 36.99 12.28 -46.20
N VAL A 236 35.72 12.71 -46.22
CA VAL A 236 34.89 12.75 -47.44
C VAL A 236 35.42 13.79 -48.41
N ALA A 237 35.74 15.00 -47.95
CA ALA A 237 36.29 16.06 -48.79
C ALA A 237 37.61 15.65 -49.48
N ARG A 238 38.48 14.90 -48.78
CA ARG A 238 39.73 14.35 -49.34
C ARG A 238 39.55 13.20 -50.33
N ARG A 239 38.39 12.55 -50.39
CA ARG A 239 38.08 11.49 -51.36
C ARG A 239 37.38 12.01 -52.62
N SER A 240 36.86 13.24 -52.57
CA SER A 240 36.09 13.87 -53.65
C SER A 240 36.89 14.90 -54.45
N GLY A 241 38.17 15.13 -54.12
CA GLY A 241 39.11 15.94 -54.87
C GLY A 241 40.29 15.09 -55.34
#